data_AF-A0AAX6F3M6-F1
#
_entry.id   AF-A0AAX6F3M6-F1
#
_cell.length_a   1.000
_cell.length_b   1.000
_cell.length_c   1.000
_cell.angle_alpha   90.00
_cell.angle_beta   90.00
_cell.angle_gamma   90.00
#
_symmetry.space_group_name_H-M   'P 1'
#
loop_
_entity.id
_entity.type
_entity.pdbx_description
1 polymer ?
#
loop_
_entity_poly.entity_id
_entity_poly.type
_entity_poly.pdbx_seq_one_letter_code
_entity_poly.pdbx_strand_id
1 'polypeptide(L)'
;MVAAIKCTSASVSLLERSASIFLQTPNSCFNNLPFLFTRPSPIRARVRVWSGMAGGGGGGAVDRFELSPSSVLKLQKGDITVWSVDGSTDAIVNAANELMLGGGGVDGAIHRAAGPELREACRAVPMVRPGVRCPTGEARITPAFRLPVSRVIHTVGPIYDVHPQPKVSLENAYRNSLRLAKENGIQYIAFPAISCGVFRYPYNEASRIAISTIKEFSGDFNEVHFVLFSDDIYQSWLEAARELL
;
A
#
# COMPACT_ATOMS: atom_id res chain seq x y z
N MET A 1 -7.33 59.66 -6.36
CA MET A 1 -8.13 60.40 -7.36
C MET A 1 -7.51 60.12 -8.73
N VAL A 2 -8.27 59.44 -9.58
CA VAL A 2 -8.25 59.43 -11.05
C VAL A 2 -6.90 59.39 -11.79
N ALA A 3 -6.65 58.29 -12.50
CA ALA A 3 -6.15 58.34 -13.87
C ALA A 3 -6.78 57.19 -14.68
N ALA A 4 -7.65 57.55 -15.60
CA ALA A 4 -8.28 56.66 -16.58
C ALA A 4 -7.47 56.70 -17.88
N ILE A 5 -7.30 55.55 -18.54
CA ILE A 5 -7.00 55.48 -19.98
C ILE A 5 -7.97 54.47 -20.61
N LYS A 6 -8.56 54.93 -21.71
CA LYS A 6 -9.64 54.34 -22.51
C LYS A 6 -9.11 53.33 -23.54
N CYS A 7 -9.94 52.30 -23.79
CA CYS A 7 -10.37 51.75 -25.09
C CYS A 7 -9.35 51.10 -26.03
N THR A 8 -9.60 49.85 -26.46
CA THR A 8 -10.04 49.53 -27.84
C THR A 8 -10.45 48.05 -27.99
N SER A 9 -11.48 47.85 -28.82
CA SER A 9 -12.09 46.63 -29.33
C SER A 9 -11.22 45.83 -30.30
N ALA A 10 -11.43 44.50 -30.40
CA ALA A 10 -11.60 43.79 -31.67
C ALA A 10 -11.95 42.31 -31.46
N SER A 11 -13.02 41.90 -32.13
CA SER A 11 -13.55 40.55 -32.34
C SER A 11 -12.80 39.81 -33.46
N VAL A 12 -12.57 38.49 -33.29
CA VAL A 12 -12.00 37.57 -34.31
C VAL A 12 -12.71 36.21 -34.12
N SER A 13 -13.82 35.97 -34.82
CA SER A 13 -13.98 35.24 -36.09
C SER A 13 -13.86 33.70 -35.99
N LEU A 14 -15.01 33.06 -36.25
CA LEU A 14 -15.18 31.64 -36.57
C LEU A 14 -14.36 31.24 -37.81
N LEU A 15 -13.89 29.99 -37.82
CA LEU A 15 -13.47 29.31 -39.04
C LEU A 15 -14.01 27.88 -39.05
N GLU A 16 -14.93 27.65 -39.98
CA GLU A 16 -15.34 26.35 -40.49
C GLU A 16 -14.17 25.65 -41.19
N ARG A 17 -14.19 24.31 -41.23
CA ARG A 17 -13.87 23.54 -42.44
C ARG A 17 -14.36 22.09 -42.32
N SER A 18 -15.37 21.82 -43.13
CA SER A 18 -15.95 20.53 -43.48
C SER A 18 -14.99 19.70 -44.36
N ALA A 19 -15.08 18.38 -44.23
CA ALA A 19 -14.78 17.44 -45.32
C ALA A 19 -15.63 16.17 -45.13
N SER A 20 -16.64 16.04 -46.00
CA SER A 20 -17.41 14.81 -46.27
C SER A 20 -16.64 13.90 -47.24
N ILE A 21 -17.07 12.63 -47.34
CA ILE A 21 -16.97 11.62 -48.45
C ILE A 21 -16.68 10.24 -47.82
N PHE A 22 -17.30 9.10 -48.14
CA PHE A 22 -18.49 8.68 -48.89
C PHE A 22 -18.51 7.12 -48.81
N LEU A 23 -19.70 6.52 -48.91
CA LEU A 23 -20.06 5.20 -49.49
C LEU A 23 -19.78 3.85 -48.78
N GLN A 24 -20.91 3.20 -48.49
CA GLN A 24 -21.38 1.89 -49.00
C GLN A 24 -20.91 0.57 -48.36
N THR A 25 -21.87 -0.09 -47.72
CA THR A 25 -22.19 -1.54 -47.78
C THR A 25 -22.58 -1.96 -49.22
N PRO A 26 -22.43 -3.23 -49.70
CA PRO A 26 -23.29 -4.36 -49.26
C PRO A 26 -22.74 -5.81 -49.42
N ASN A 27 -23.46 -6.80 -48.84
CA ASN A 27 -23.73 -8.21 -49.25
C ASN A 27 -22.55 -9.13 -49.70
N SER A 28 -22.47 -10.47 -49.47
CA SER A 28 -23.45 -11.56 -49.28
C SER A 28 -22.71 -12.92 -49.04
N CYS A 29 -23.47 -13.92 -48.56
CA CYS A 29 -23.42 -15.37 -48.85
C CYS A 29 -22.33 -16.32 -48.30
N PHE A 30 -22.82 -17.27 -47.47
CA PHE A 30 -22.66 -18.74 -47.47
C PHE A 30 -21.29 -19.40 -47.80
N ASN A 31 -20.74 -20.16 -46.83
CA ASN A 31 -20.59 -21.62 -46.97
C ASN A 31 -20.16 -22.34 -45.68
N ASN A 32 -20.64 -23.58 -45.56
CA ASN A 32 -20.40 -24.60 -44.53
C ASN A 32 -18.93 -25.04 -44.36
N LEU A 33 -18.48 -25.35 -43.13
CA LEU A 33 -18.19 -26.72 -42.58
C LEU A 33 -17.34 -26.62 -41.28
N PRO A 34 -17.29 -27.68 -40.45
CA PRO A 34 -17.14 -27.59 -38.99
C PRO A 34 -15.69 -27.75 -38.51
N PHE A 35 -15.36 -27.16 -37.37
CA PHE A 35 -14.19 -27.55 -36.60
C PHE A 35 -14.50 -27.58 -35.09
N LEU A 36 -14.43 -28.80 -34.57
CA LEU A 36 -14.20 -29.13 -33.17
C LEU A 36 -13.02 -28.30 -32.65
N PHE A 37 -13.14 -27.67 -31.48
CA PHE A 37 -12.07 -27.66 -30.47
C PHE A 37 -12.64 -27.12 -29.15
N THR A 38 -12.76 -28.02 -28.19
CA THR A 38 -12.95 -27.71 -26.77
C THR A 38 -11.74 -26.91 -26.29
N ARG A 39 -11.98 -25.74 -25.69
CA ARG A 39 -10.95 -24.99 -24.97
C ARG A 39 -10.87 -25.51 -23.53
N PRO A 40 -9.73 -26.01 -23.05
CA PRO A 40 -9.56 -26.26 -21.64
C PRO A 40 -9.30 -24.94 -20.90
N SER A 41 -9.88 -24.84 -19.71
CA SER A 41 -9.76 -23.78 -18.71
C SER A 41 -8.30 -23.53 -18.29
N PRO A 42 -7.94 -22.32 -17.82
CA PRO A 42 -6.59 -22.07 -17.32
C PRO A 42 -6.34 -22.84 -16.02
N ILE A 43 -5.20 -23.52 -15.99
CA ILE A 43 -4.65 -24.27 -14.87
C ILE A 43 -4.36 -23.29 -13.72
N ARG A 44 -5.01 -23.48 -12.57
CA ARG A 44 -4.68 -22.84 -11.30
C ARG A 44 -3.23 -23.20 -10.95
N ALA A 45 -2.33 -22.20 -10.95
CA ALA A 45 -0.99 -22.37 -10.41
C ALA A 45 -1.08 -22.77 -8.94
N ARG A 46 -0.38 -23.85 -8.58
CA ARG A 46 -0.43 -24.46 -7.26
C ARG A 46 0.54 -23.71 -6.35
N VAL A 47 0.01 -22.87 -5.47
CA VAL A 47 0.76 -22.13 -4.46
C VAL A 47 1.44 -23.12 -3.53
N ARG A 48 2.77 -23.11 -3.50
CA ARG A 48 3.56 -23.99 -2.65
C ARG A 48 3.79 -23.29 -1.31
N VAL A 49 2.87 -23.49 -0.37
CA VAL A 49 3.07 -23.11 1.04
C VAL A 49 4.15 -24.01 1.62
N TRP A 50 5.28 -23.44 2.04
CA TRP A 50 6.33 -24.18 2.72
C TRP A 50 6.42 -23.68 4.17
N SER A 51 5.87 -24.45 5.12
CA SER A 51 6.18 -24.28 6.53
C SER A 51 7.61 -24.76 6.75
N GLY A 52 8.56 -23.84 6.77
CA GLY A 52 9.94 -24.16 7.18
C GLY A 52 10.00 -24.38 8.68
N MET A 53 10.31 -25.61 9.12
CA MET A 53 10.84 -25.85 10.46
C MET A 53 12.31 -25.42 10.47
N ALA A 54 12.60 -24.22 10.96
CA ALA A 54 13.96 -23.83 11.32
C ALA A 54 14.17 -24.08 12.81
N GLY A 55 15.21 -24.84 13.14
CA GLY A 55 15.61 -25.13 14.52
C GLY A 55 16.16 -23.92 15.25
N GLY A 56 15.89 -23.87 16.55
CA GLY A 56 16.74 -23.24 17.56
C GLY A 56 16.83 -21.71 17.54
N GLY A 57 15.77 -21.03 17.99
CA GLY A 57 15.89 -19.65 18.49
C GLY A 57 14.62 -18.82 18.32
N GLY A 58 13.70 -18.87 19.28
CA GLY A 58 12.72 -17.81 19.62
C GLY A 58 11.79 -17.21 18.55
N GLY A 59 11.91 -17.57 17.27
CA GLY A 59 11.10 -17.06 16.17
C GLY A 59 9.82 -17.86 16.03
N GLY A 60 8.67 -17.19 16.17
CA GLY A 60 7.38 -17.81 15.84
C GLY A 60 7.36 -18.31 14.39
N ALA A 61 6.43 -19.21 14.09
CA ALA A 61 6.22 -19.69 12.72
C ALA A 61 6.03 -18.51 11.75
N VAL A 62 6.73 -18.56 10.61
CA VAL A 62 6.62 -17.58 9.53
C VAL A 62 5.98 -18.28 8.34
N ASP A 63 4.80 -17.83 7.93
CA ASP A 63 4.15 -18.28 6.70
C ASP A 63 4.71 -17.49 5.50
N ARG A 64 5.02 -18.18 4.41
CA ARG A 64 5.65 -17.60 3.21
C ARG A 64 4.79 -17.83 1.96
N PHE A 65 4.61 -16.78 1.17
CA PHE A 65 3.89 -16.79 -0.10
C PHE A 65 4.75 -16.12 -1.19
N GLU A 66 4.77 -16.69 -2.39
CA GLU A 66 5.46 -16.09 -3.54
C GLU A 66 4.60 -14.95 -4.11
N LEU A 67 5.20 -13.76 -4.27
CA LEU A 67 4.56 -12.64 -4.97
C LEU A 67 4.99 -12.62 -6.44
N SER A 68 6.27 -12.89 -6.68
CA SER A 68 6.91 -13.04 -8.00
C SER A 68 8.16 -13.94 -7.88
N PRO A 69 8.87 -14.27 -8.97
CA PRO A 69 10.10 -15.05 -8.89
C PRO A 69 11.21 -14.43 -8.01
N SER A 70 11.19 -13.11 -7.79
CA SER A 70 12.20 -12.37 -7.02
C SER A 70 11.65 -11.70 -5.76
N SER A 71 10.37 -11.92 -5.42
CA SER A 71 9.72 -11.26 -4.30
C SER A 71 8.81 -12.21 -3.53
N VAL A 72 8.84 -12.11 -2.20
CA VAL A 72 8.00 -12.93 -1.33
C VAL A 72 7.27 -12.10 -0.29
N LEU A 73 6.06 -12.56 0.03
CA LEU A 73 5.32 -12.13 1.20
C LEU A 73 5.64 -13.08 2.36
N LYS A 74 5.92 -12.51 3.53
CA LYS A 74 6.04 -13.24 4.80
C LYS A 74 5.03 -12.73 5.81
N LEU A 75 4.33 -13.65 6.48
CA LEU A 75 3.44 -13.34 7.59
C LEU A 75 4.08 -13.91 8.85
N GLN A 76 4.21 -13.10 9.89
CA GLN A 76 4.72 -13.55 11.18
C GLN A 76 4.02 -12.86 12.33
N LYS A 77 3.93 -13.56 13.46
CA LYS A 77 3.52 -12.93 14.71
C LYS A 77 4.69 -12.27 15.40
N GLY A 78 4.49 -11.08 15.97
CA GLY A 78 5.53 -10.46 16.78
C GLY A 78 5.40 -8.96 16.97
N ASP A 79 6.48 -8.39 17.51
CA ASP A 79 6.67 -6.96 17.68
C ASP A 79 7.44 -6.39 16.48
N ILE A 80 6.82 -5.46 15.75
CA ILE A 80 7.43 -4.84 14.56
C ILE A 80 8.65 -3.98 14.92
N THR A 81 8.79 -3.53 16.17
CA THR A 81 9.89 -2.66 16.59
C THR A 81 11.25 -3.36 16.65
N VAL A 82 11.25 -4.69 16.67
CA VAL A 82 12.47 -5.53 16.64
C VAL A 82 12.65 -6.25 15.30
N TRP A 83 11.81 -5.95 14.31
CA TRP A 83 11.90 -6.56 12.98
C TRP A 83 13.05 -5.96 12.19
N SER A 84 13.84 -6.82 11.54
CA SER A 84 14.88 -6.45 10.57
C SER A 84 15.23 -7.66 9.70
N VAL A 85 15.70 -7.42 8.48
CA VAL A 85 16.32 -8.41 7.60
C VAL A 85 17.80 -8.11 7.44
N ASP A 86 18.16 -6.93 6.91
CA ASP A 86 19.57 -6.51 6.74
C ASP A 86 19.94 -5.23 7.51
N GLY A 87 18.94 -4.54 8.07
CA GLY A 87 19.03 -3.29 8.83
C GLY A 87 19.32 -2.03 8.00
N SER A 88 19.88 -2.15 6.80
CA SER A 88 20.38 -1.05 5.97
C SER A 88 19.41 -0.63 4.86
N THR A 89 18.63 -1.57 4.34
CA THR A 89 17.60 -1.36 3.30
C THR A 89 16.22 -1.78 3.80
N ASP A 90 16.08 -1.85 5.12
CA ASP A 90 14.85 -2.18 5.82
C ASP A 90 14.02 -0.93 6.13
N ALA A 91 12.70 -1.04 6.00
CA ALA A 91 11.77 -0.08 6.57
C ALA A 91 10.62 -0.77 7.32
N ILE A 92 10.21 -0.19 8.44
CA ILE A 92 8.93 -0.54 9.07
C ILE A 92 7.89 0.54 8.81
N VAL A 93 6.64 0.13 8.69
CA VAL A 93 5.51 1.04 8.55
C VAL A 93 4.89 1.31 9.92
N ASN A 94 4.70 2.58 10.24
CA ASN A 94 3.97 3.04 11.40
C ASN A 94 2.53 3.40 11.00
N ALA A 95 1.55 2.74 11.61
CA ALA A 95 0.13 3.13 11.53
C ALA A 95 -0.12 4.34 12.45
N ALA A 96 0.18 5.53 11.93
CA ALA A 96 0.17 6.80 12.64
C ALA A 96 -1.20 7.48 12.62
N ASN A 97 -1.29 8.59 13.35
CA ASN A 97 -2.37 9.57 13.24
C ASN A 97 -1.93 10.81 12.44
N GLU A 98 -2.88 11.67 12.06
CA GLU A 98 -2.61 12.83 11.19
C GLU A 98 -1.58 13.83 11.75
N LEU A 99 -1.40 13.90 13.08
CA LEU A 99 -0.40 14.77 13.71
C LEU A 99 1.02 14.21 13.60
N MET A 100 1.17 12.89 13.46
CA MET A 100 2.43 12.13 13.48
C MET A 100 3.27 12.28 14.76
N LEU A 101 2.70 12.70 15.88
CA LEU A 101 3.48 12.97 17.11
C LEU A 101 3.41 11.81 18.13
N GLY A 102 3.13 10.61 17.65
CA GLY A 102 2.90 9.42 18.45
C GLY A 102 1.46 9.30 18.97
N GLY A 103 1.19 8.17 19.62
CA GLY A 103 -0.13 7.78 20.08
C GLY A 103 -0.09 6.49 20.89
N GLY A 104 -1.14 5.68 20.78
CA GLY A 104 -1.22 4.33 21.38
C GLY A 104 -0.79 3.22 20.42
N GLY A 105 -0.99 1.96 20.83
CA GLY A 105 -0.78 0.79 19.97
C GLY A 105 0.63 0.73 19.34
N VAL A 106 0.68 0.37 18.07
CA VAL A 106 1.93 0.24 17.30
C VAL A 106 2.66 1.58 17.16
N ASP A 107 1.94 2.70 17.00
CA ASP A 107 2.52 4.04 16.90
C ASP A 107 3.28 4.40 18.18
N GLY A 108 2.65 4.18 19.33
CA GLY A 108 3.29 4.36 20.63
C GLY A 108 4.49 3.42 20.84
N ALA A 109 4.40 2.17 20.40
CA ALA A 109 5.51 1.22 20.50
C ALA A 109 6.72 1.65 19.67
N ILE A 110 6.49 2.03 18.41
CA ILE A 110 7.54 2.53 17.50
C ILE A 110 8.19 3.79 18.08
N HIS A 111 7.41 4.76 18.57
CA HIS A 111 7.98 5.95 19.19
C HIS A 111 8.82 5.65 20.45
N ARG A 112 8.40 4.70 21.29
CA ARG A 112 9.18 4.30 22.46
C ARG A 112 10.49 3.62 22.08
N ALA A 113 10.44 2.72 21.08
CA ALA A 113 11.60 1.96 20.64
C ALA A 113 12.61 2.82 19.86
N ALA A 114 12.14 3.72 19.00
CA ALA A 114 12.99 4.61 18.19
C ALA A 114 13.70 5.69 19.02
N GLY A 115 13.12 6.09 20.16
CA GLY A 115 13.62 7.18 21.00
C GLY A 115 12.97 8.53 20.70
N PRO A 116 13.22 9.56 21.55
CA PRO A 116 12.63 10.89 21.42
C PRO A 116 12.94 11.57 20.08
N GLU A 117 14.06 11.23 19.45
CA GLU A 117 14.54 11.79 18.19
C GLU A 117 13.53 11.54 17.03
N LEU A 118 12.79 10.42 17.07
CA LEU A 118 11.72 10.17 16.09
C LEU A 118 10.62 11.22 16.16
N ARG A 119 10.20 11.60 17.36
CA ARG A 119 9.17 12.63 17.54
C ARG A 119 9.66 13.99 17.03
N GLU A 120 10.94 14.30 17.19
CA GLU A 120 11.54 15.53 16.67
C GLU A 120 11.55 15.55 15.14
N ALA A 121 11.94 14.45 14.50
CA ALA A 121 11.86 14.32 13.05
C ALA A 121 10.42 14.42 12.54
N CYS A 122 9.45 13.80 13.22
CA CYS A 122 8.04 13.96 12.86
C CYS A 122 7.56 15.41 13.01
N ARG A 123 8.03 16.17 14.01
CA ARG A 123 7.68 17.60 14.15
C ARG A 123 8.19 18.43 12.98
N ALA A 124 9.37 18.10 12.44
CA ALA A 124 9.98 18.78 11.31
C ALA A 124 9.28 18.51 9.97
N VAL A 125 8.45 17.45 9.87
CA VAL A 125 7.58 17.24 8.71
C VAL A 125 6.59 18.41 8.60
N PRO A 126 6.52 19.10 7.45
CA PRO A 126 5.61 20.22 7.25
C PRO A 126 4.15 19.82 7.45
N MET A 127 3.38 20.72 8.06
CA MET A 127 1.93 20.58 8.06
C MET A 127 1.37 20.90 6.69
N VAL A 128 0.49 20.06 6.17
CA VAL A 128 -0.26 20.32 4.92
C VAL A 128 -1.47 21.23 5.18
N ARG A 129 -2.02 21.16 6.40
CA ARG A 129 -3.04 22.07 6.95
C ARG A 129 -2.93 22.07 8.48
N PRO A 130 -3.52 23.04 9.20
CA PRO A 130 -3.42 23.10 10.65
C PRO A 130 -3.80 21.76 11.30
N GLY A 131 -2.89 21.22 12.12
CA GLY A 131 -3.08 19.94 12.81
C GLY A 131 -2.87 18.67 11.96
N VAL A 132 -2.44 18.78 10.70
CA VAL A 132 -2.25 17.61 9.82
C VAL A 132 -0.89 17.68 9.13
N ARG A 133 -0.05 16.68 9.38
CA ARG A 133 1.23 16.45 8.67
C ARG A 133 1.10 15.36 7.60
N CYS A 134 0.36 14.32 7.93
CA CYS A 134 0.04 13.23 7.02
C CYS A 134 -1.47 13.06 6.95
N PRO A 135 -2.13 13.45 5.84
CA PRO A 135 -3.53 13.12 5.62
C PRO A 135 -3.80 11.63 5.66
N THR A 136 -5.03 11.26 6.00
CA THR A 136 -5.55 9.90 5.84
C THR A 136 -5.32 9.39 4.40
N GLY A 137 -4.73 8.20 4.27
CA GLY A 137 -4.35 7.56 3.01
C GLY A 137 -2.98 7.98 2.47
N GLU A 138 -2.29 8.95 3.07
CA GLU A 138 -0.94 9.35 2.65
C GLU A 138 0.16 8.70 3.50
N ALA A 139 1.42 8.90 3.09
CA ALA A 139 2.61 8.45 3.82
C ALA A 139 3.71 9.52 3.89
N ARG A 140 4.56 9.45 4.91
CA ARG A 140 5.76 10.27 5.14
C ARG A 140 6.89 9.37 5.64
N ILE A 141 8.15 9.73 5.40
CA ILE A 141 9.30 8.92 5.77
C ILE A 141 10.26 9.69 6.68
N THR A 142 10.82 9.00 7.67
CA THR A 142 11.83 9.52 8.59
C THR A 142 12.96 8.50 8.80
N PRO A 143 14.13 8.91 9.33
CA PRO A 143 15.10 7.96 9.88
C PRO A 143 14.50 7.12 11.02
N ALA A 144 15.00 5.90 11.24
CA ALA A 144 14.45 5.00 12.27
C ALA A 144 15.12 5.12 13.65
N PHE A 145 16.21 5.88 13.76
CA PHE A 145 16.94 6.13 15.01
C PHE A 145 17.42 4.86 15.69
N ARG A 146 16.87 4.50 16.86
CA ARG A 146 17.31 3.34 17.65
C ARG A 146 16.70 2.01 17.19
N LEU A 147 15.78 2.03 16.23
CA LEU A 147 15.20 0.83 15.64
C LEU A 147 16.26 0.08 14.80
N PRO A 148 16.17 -1.25 14.66
CA PRO A 148 17.12 -2.06 13.90
C PRO A 148 16.92 -1.96 12.36
N VAL A 149 16.32 -0.87 11.87
CA VAL A 149 16.01 -0.65 10.44
C VAL A 149 16.49 0.72 10.01
N SER A 150 16.51 0.98 8.70
CA SER A 150 17.02 2.25 8.17
C SER A 150 15.97 3.37 8.23
N ARG A 151 14.69 3.04 8.01
CA ARG A 151 13.60 4.02 7.86
C ARG A 151 12.33 3.63 8.59
N VAL A 152 11.56 4.63 9.00
CA VAL A 152 10.16 4.49 9.41
C VAL A 152 9.29 5.21 8.40
N ILE A 153 8.32 4.50 7.83
CA ILE A 153 7.30 5.07 6.95
C ILE A 153 6.02 5.25 7.76
N HIS A 154 5.66 6.49 8.04
CA HIS A 154 4.45 6.85 8.75
C HIS A 154 3.30 6.99 7.76
N THR A 155 2.23 6.24 7.95
CA THR A 155 1.02 6.35 7.14
C THR A 155 -0.21 6.40 8.02
N VAL A 156 -1.25 7.08 7.56
CA VAL A 156 -2.50 7.24 8.31
C VAL A 156 -3.59 6.43 7.63
N GLY A 157 -4.02 5.36 8.27
CA GLY A 157 -5.20 4.63 7.82
C GLY A 157 -6.51 5.34 8.21
N PRO A 158 -7.64 5.00 7.58
CA PRO A 158 -8.93 5.58 7.92
C PRO A 158 -9.49 5.02 9.22
N ILE A 159 -10.30 5.82 9.91
CA ILE A 159 -11.22 5.35 10.95
C ILE A 159 -12.45 4.76 10.24
N TYR A 160 -12.72 3.47 10.43
CA TYR A 160 -13.63 2.69 9.58
C TYR A 160 -15.04 3.30 9.46
N ASP A 161 -15.72 3.55 10.57
CA ASP A 161 -17.11 4.04 10.59
C ASP A 161 -17.24 5.57 10.39
N VAL A 162 -16.12 6.29 10.27
CA VAL A 162 -16.11 7.76 10.24
C VAL A 162 -15.64 8.29 8.88
N HIS A 163 -14.67 7.61 8.26
CA HIS A 163 -14.12 8.07 6.99
C HIS A 163 -15.10 7.78 5.84
N PRO A 164 -15.36 8.74 4.92
CA PRO A 164 -16.37 8.57 3.88
C PRO A 164 -16.06 7.47 2.86
N GLN A 165 -14.76 7.21 2.64
CA GLN A 165 -14.28 6.18 1.72
C GLN A 165 -13.16 5.37 2.41
N PRO A 166 -13.50 4.50 3.37
CA PRO A 166 -12.51 3.82 4.20
C PRO A 166 -11.70 2.82 3.36
N LYS A 167 -12.34 2.10 2.45
CA LYS A 167 -11.64 1.17 1.55
C LYS A 167 -10.56 1.86 0.71
N VAL A 168 -10.92 2.91 -0.02
CA VAL A 168 -10.00 3.66 -0.89
C VAL A 168 -8.83 4.24 -0.10
N SER A 169 -9.11 4.74 1.11
CA SER A 169 -8.07 5.36 1.94
C SER A 169 -7.13 4.35 2.55
N LEU A 170 -7.61 3.15 2.91
CA LEU A 170 -6.76 2.07 3.37
C LEU A 170 -5.89 1.54 2.22
N GLU A 171 -6.45 1.36 1.02
CA GLU A 171 -5.68 1.03 -0.20
C GLU A 171 -4.58 2.06 -0.44
N ASN A 172 -4.91 3.35 -0.34
CA ASN A 172 -3.95 4.44 -0.51
C ASN A 172 -2.85 4.42 0.56
N ALA A 173 -3.17 4.11 1.82
CA ALA A 173 -2.17 4.02 2.89
C ALA A 173 -1.09 2.96 2.57
N TYR A 174 -1.50 1.77 2.12
CA TYR A 174 -0.57 0.74 1.67
C TYR A 174 0.19 1.16 0.41
N ARG A 175 -0.51 1.61 -0.63
CA ARG A 175 0.06 2.00 -1.93
C ARG A 175 1.09 3.11 -1.80
N ASN A 176 0.78 4.16 -1.03
CA ASN A 176 1.68 5.29 -0.82
C ASN A 176 2.88 4.92 0.06
N SER A 177 2.71 4.01 1.03
CA SER A 177 3.83 3.48 1.81
C SER A 177 4.81 2.70 0.93
N LEU A 178 4.30 1.80 0.09
CA LEU A 178 5.11 1.01 -0.85
C LEU A 178 5.80 1.92 -1.87
N ARG A 179 5.08 2.88 -2.46
CA ARG A 179 5.67 3.84 -3.39
C ARG A 179 6.83 4.61 -2.75
N LEU A 180 6.63 5.13 -1.54
CA LEU A 180 7.66 5.89 -0.84
C LEU A 180 8.87 5.03 -0.46
N ALA A 181 8.65 3.76 -0.08
CA ALA A 181 9.71 2.81 0.19
C ALA A 181 10.58 2.56 -1.05
N LYS A 182 9.94 2.27 -2.18
CA LYS A 182 10.61 2.06 -3.47
C LYS A 182 11.44 3.27 -3.89
N GLU A 183 10.86 4.47 -3.80
CA GLU A 183 11.52 5.73 -4.12
C GLU A 183 12.76 6.01 -3.24
N ASN A 184 12.85 5.38 -2.06
CA ASN A 184 13.96 5.52 -1.13
C ASN A 184 14.90 4.30 -1.10
N GLY A 185 14.80 3.39 -2.08
CA GLY A 185 15.71 2.25 -2.22
C GLY A 185 15.52 1.13 -1.20
N ILE A 186 14.40 1.10 -0.48
CA ILE A 186 14.06 0.05 0.48
C ILE A 186 13.85 -1.28 -0.26
N GLN A 187 14.51 -2.35 0.21
CA GLN A 187 14.39 -3.70 -0.36
C GLN A 187 13.50 -4.61 0.48
N TYR A 188 13.40 -4.33 1.79
CA TYR A 188 12.62 -5.10 2.75
C TYR A 188 11.70 -4.17 3.52
N ILE A 189 10.41 -4.49 3.54
CA ILE A 189 9.42 -3.65 4.22
C ILE A 189 8.48 -4.47 5.09
N ALA A 190 8.24 -4.02 6.32
CA ALA A 190 7.28 -4.62 7.23
C ALA A 190 6.10 -3.70 7.54
N PHE A 191 4.91 -4.27 7.50
CA PHE A 191 3.65 -3.63 7.83
C PHE A 191 3.04 -4.21 9.11
N PRO A 192 2.45 -3.38 9.97
CA PRO A 192 1.46 -3.81 10.93
C PRO A 192 0.08 -3.92 10.25
N ALA A 193 -0.93 -4.38 10.98
CA ALA A 193 -2.32 -4.30 10.52
C ALA A 193 -2.85 -2.85 10.63
N ILE A 194 -2.72 -2.07 9.55
CA ILE A 194 -3.15 -0.66 9.51
C ILE A 194 -4.67 -0.57 9.77
N SER A 195 -5.06 0.40 10.60
CA SER A 195 -6.43 0.69 11.04
C SER A 195 -7.14 -0.41 11.85
N CYS A 196 -6.52 -1.56 12.12
CA CYS A 196 -7.16 -2.69 12.83
C CYS A 196 -7.08 -2.61 14.37
N GLY A 197 -6.61 -1.50 14.92
CA GLY A 197 -6.60 -1.23 16.36
C GLY A 197 -7.68 -0.23 16.75
N VAL A 198 -7.25 0.93 17.26
CA VAL A 198 -8.14 2.04 17.68
C VAL A 198 -9.09 2.50 16.57
N PHE A 199 -8.71 2.35 15.30
CA PHE A 199 -9.51 2.77 14.13
C PHE A 199 -10.54 1.72 13.66
N ARG A 200 -10.55 0.54 14.28
CA ARG A 200 -11.58 -0.52 14.20
C ARG A 200 -11.95 -1.00 12.79
N TYR A 201 -11.01 -0.99 11.85
CA TYR A 201 -11.23 -1.61 10.55
C TYR A 201 -11.41 -3.14 10.72
N PRO A 202 -12.48 -3.76 10.18
CA PRO A 202 -12.69 -5.20 10.28
C PRO A 202 -11.53 -5.99 9.65
N TYR A 203 -11.00 -6.97 10.39
CA TYR A 203 -9.77 -7.67 10.00
C TYR A 203 -9.89 -8.36 8.64
N ASN A 204 -11.02 -9.02 8.37
CA ASN A 204 -11.26 -9.73 7.11
C ASN A 204 -11.32 -8.79 5.90
N GLU A 205 -11.81 -7.57 6.05
CA GLU A 205 -11.83 -6.58 4.98
C GLU A 205 -10.45 -5.95 4.81
N ALA A 206 -9.83 -5.56 5.92
CA ALA A 206 -8.51 -4.93 5.92
C ALA A 206 -7.42 -5.85 5.36
N SER A 207 -7.45 -7.14 5.70
CA SER A 207 -6.47 -8.12 5.22
C SER A 207 -6.55 -8.31 3.72
N ARG A 208 -7.77 -8.42 3.15
CA ARG A 208 -7.98 -8.52 1.70
C ARG A 208 -7.48 -7.28 0.97
N ILE A 209 -7.75 -6.09 1.51
CA ILE A 209 -7.22 -4.83 0.97
C ILE A 209 -5.70 -4.83 1.01
N ALA A 210 -5.11 -5.18 2.15
CA ALA A 210 -3.66 -5.19 2.35
C ALA A 210 -2.94 -6.14 1.38
N ILE A 211 -3.38 -7.40 1.32
CA ILE A 211 -2.81 -8.44 0.45
C ILE A 211 -3.01 -8.12 -1.03
N SER A 212 -4.20 -7.64 -1.42
CA SER A 212 -4.45 -7.24 -2.81
C SER A 212 -3.53 -6.07 -3.21
N THR A 213 -3.36 -5.09 -2.34
CA THR A 213 -2.53 -3.90 -2.64
C THR A 213 -1.05 -4.26 -2.77
N ILE A 214 -0.48 -5.07 -1.86
CA ILE A 214 0.95 -5.44 -1.95
C ILE A 214 1.26 -6.30 -3.18
N LYS A 215 0.29 -7.06 -3.69
CA LYS A 215 0.44 -7.89 -4.89
C LYS A 215 0.72 -7.03 -6.13
N GLU A 216 0.23 -5.80 -6.15
CA GLU A 216 0.51 -4.84 -7.22
C GLU A 216 1.98 -4.38 -7.25
N PHE A 217 2.74 -4.62 -6.16
CA PHE A 217 4.14 -4.26 -6.00
C PHE A 217 5.07 -5.50 -5.96
N SER A 218 4.62 -6.61 -6.53
CA SER A 218 5.31 -7.92 -6.46
C SER A 218 6.70 -7.98 -7.09
N GLY A 219 7.16 -6.93 -7.79
CA GLY A 219 8.52 -6.86 -8.35
C GLY A 219 9.41 -5.79 -7.71
N ASP A 220 8.89 -5.04 -6.75
CA ASP A 220 9.55 -3.82 -6.25
C ASP A 220 10.37 -4.04 -4.98
N PHE A 221 10.18 -5.17 -4.29
CA PHE A 221 10.83 -5.51 -3.02
C PHE A 221 11.30 -6.96 -3.04
N ASN A 222 12.40 -7.25 -2.35
CA ASN A 222 12.83 -8.63 -2.13
C ASN A 222 11.86 -9.34 -1.18
N GLU A 223 11.47 -8.68 -0.09
CA GLU A 223 10.47 -9.22 0.84
C GLU A 223 9.53 -8.13 1.37
N VAL A 224 8.23 -8.47 1.39
CA VAL A 224 7.19 -7.71 2.09
C VAL A 224 6.72 -8.54 3.27
N HIS A 225 6.69 -7.94 4.46
CA HIS A 225 6.33 -8.61 5.70
C HIS A 225 5.06 -8.02 6.28
N PHE A 226 4.21 -8.86 6.87
CA PHE A 226 3.26 -8.44 7.89
C PHE A 226 3.69 -8.99 9.24
N VAL A 227 3.96 -8.08 10.18
CA VAL A 227 4.29 -8.40 11.57
C VAL A 227 3.07 -8.11 12.42
N LEU A 228 2.37 -9.17 12.81
CA LEU A 228 1.01 -9.09 13.36
C LEU A 228 1.01 -9.47 14.84
N PHE A 229 0.45 -8.60 15.68
CA PHE A 229 0.62 -8.75 17.13
C PHE A 229 -0.30 -9.81 17.76
N SER A 230 -1.52 -9.99 17.26
CA SER A 230 -2.51 -10.92 17.80
C SER A 230 -2.82 -12.08 16.85
N ASP A 231 -3.27 -13.19 17.44
CA ASP A 231 -3.66 -14.39 16.68
C ASP A 231 -4.82 -14.13 15.71
N ASP A 232 -5.86 -13.41 16.14
CA ASP A 232 -7.03 -13.14 15.29
C ASP A 232 -6.65 -12.33 14.04
N ILE A 233 -5.81 -11.31 14.20
CA ILE A 233 -5.30 -10.51 13.08
C ILE A 233 -4.44 -11.39 12.19
N TYR A 234 -3.55 -12.20 12.77
CA TYR A 234 -2.71 -13.13 12.03
C TYR A 234 -3.53 -14.08 11.15
N GLN A 235 -4.58 -14.69 11.71
CA GLN A 235 -5.44 -15.62 10.97
C GLN A 235 -6.17 -14.93 9.80
N SER A 236 -6.72 -13.73 10.00
CA SER A 236 -7.36 -12.99 8.90
C SER A 236 -6.40 -12.65 7.76
N TRP A 237 -5.13 -12.38 8.05
CA TRP A 237 -4.09 -12.17 7.03
C TRP A 237 -3.67 -13.47 6.35
N LEU A 238 -3.55 -14.55 7.11
CA LEU A 238 -3.22 -15.87 6.58
C LEU A 238 -4.29 -16.39 5.63
N GLU A 239 -5.56 -16.25 6.00
CA GLU A 239 -6.69 -16.61 5.14
C GLU A 239 -6.73 -15.78 3.86
N ALA A 240 -6.57 -14.45 3.96
CA ALA A 240 -6.53 -13.58 2.79
C ALA A 240 -5.35 -13.91 1.85
N ALA A 241 -4.16 -14.21 2.40
CA ALA A 241 -3.00 -14.60 1.61
C ALA A 241 -3.23 -15.92 0.87
N ARG A 242 -3.79 -16.94 1.55
CA ARG A 242 -4.14 -18.24 0.94
C ARG A 242 -5.17 -18.14 -0.18
N GLU A 243 -6.04 -17.14 -0.12
CA GLU A 243 -7.07 -16.93 -1.13
C GLU A 243 -6.55 -16.17 -2.36
N LEU A 244 -5.68 -15.17 -2.15
CA LEU A 244 -5.33 -14.17 -3.16
C LEU A 244 -3.99 -14.41 -3.86
N LEU A 245 -3.09 -15.19 -3.25
CA LEU A 245 -1.78 -15.56 -3.79
C LEU A 245 -1.77 -17.03 -4.12
#